data_AF-A0A6A7FTN0-F1
#
_entry.id   AF-A0A6A7FTN0-F1
#
_cell.length_a   1.000
_cell.length_b   1.000
_cell.length_c   1.000
_cell.angle_alpha   90.00
_cell.angle_beta   90.00
_cell.angle_gamma   90.00
#
_symmetry.space_group_name_H-M   'P 1'
#
loop_
_entity.id
_entity.type
_entity.pdbx_description
1 polymer ?
#
loop_
_entity_poly.entity_id
_entity_poly.type
_entity_poly.pdbx_seq_one_letter_code
_entity_poly.pdbx_strand_id
1 'polypeptide(L)'
;DKKLAQELKNLAMPDDPFSVHVGKTMCTYDFYEGQGRLDGAFCEYTEADKLSFLKRIHDAGVINMEMESLCFAALCHHAGIRSAVVCVTLLNRLNGDQVSSSKATLNTWQEYPQRLVARYIKKSLGLPVDVPQRKHPQTVRNPAQHKMMRQQSESIDIDS
;
A
#
# COMPACT_ATOMS: atom_id res chain seq x y z
N ASP A 1 9.42 10.56 10.59
CA ASP A 1 10.81 11.11 10.68
C ASP A 1 11.23 11.67 9.32
N LYS A 2 11.58 12.97 9.23
CA LYS A 2 11.94 13.62 7.95
C LYS A 2 13.24 13.08 7.34
N LYS A 3 14.23 12.75 8.17
CA LYS A 3 15.52 12.20 7.71
C LYS A 3 15.31 10.79 7.15
N LEU A 4 14.55 9.95 7.84
CA LEU A 4 14.23 8.60 7.39
C LEU A 4 13.49 8.59 6.04
N ALA A 5 12.53 9.49 5.85
CA ALA A 5 11.83 9.62 4.57
C ALA A 5 12.79 9.96 3.42
N GLN A 6 13.76 10.86 3.64
CA GLN A 6 14.76 11.21 2.63
C GLN A 6 15.77 10.08 2.41
N GLU A 7 16.18 9.35 3.46
CA GLU A 7 17.03 8.16 3.36
C GLU A 7 16.38 7.09 2.46
N LEU A 8 15.07 6.85 2.64
CA LEU A 8 14.30 5.94 1.80
C LEU A 8 14.16 6.45 0.36
N LYS A 9 13.81 7.72 0.16
CA LYS A 9 13.70 8.32 -1.19
C LYS A 9 15.00 8.18 -1.99
N ASN A 10 16.15 8.37 -1.33
CA ASN A 10 17.47 8.28 -1.95
C ASN A 10 17.91 6.84 -2.30
N LEU A 11 17.09 5.82 -2.03
CA LEU A 11 17.32 4.43 -2.43
C LEU A 11 16.59 4.04 -3.72
N ALA A 12 15.85 4.97 -4.33
CA ALA A 12 15.37 4.80 -5.69
C ALA A 12 16.57 4.76 -6.66
N MET A 13 16.53 3.83 -7.61
CA MET A 13 17.57 3.63 -8.62
C MET A 13 17.07 4.10 -9.99
N PRO A 14 17.96 4.54 -10.91
CA PRO A 14 17.56 5.01 -12.24
C PRO A 14 16.80 3.98 -13.09
N ASP A 15 17.01 2.69 -12.85
CA ASP A 15 16.39 1.57 -13.55
C ASP A 15 15.11 1.04 -12.87
N ASP A 16 14.65 1.69 -11.79
CA ASP A 16 13.40 1.31 -11.16
C ASP A 16 12.21 1.57 -12.10
N PRO A 17 11.26 0.63 -12.22
CA PRO A 17 10.03 0.82 -13.01
C PRO A 17 9.00 1.71 -12.30
N PHE A 18 9.41 2.45 -11.25
CA PHE A 18 8.56 3.28 -10.41
C PHE A 18 9.30 4.53 -9.94
N SER A 19 8.54 5.58 -9.63
CA SER A 19 9.06 6.79 -9.00
C SER A 19 8.77 6.80 -7.50
N VAL A 20 9.61 7.49 -6.73
CA VAL A 20 9.43 7.66 -5.28
C VAL A 20 9.22 9.13 -4.95
N HIS A 21 8.05 9.42 -4.37
CA HIS A 21 7.67 10.76 -3.94
C HIS A 21 7.54 10.81 -2.41
N VAL A 22 7.82 11.97 -1.83
CA VAL A 22 7.62 12.24 -0.40
C VAL A 22 6.57 13.33 -0.29
N GLY A 23 5.52 13.06 0.49
CA GLY A 23 4.40 13.95 0.70
C GLY A 23 3.57 13.52 1.91
N LYS A 24 2.44 14.18 2.15
CA LYS A 24 1.52 13.80 3.22
C LYS A 24 0.63 12.65 2.75
N THR A 25 0.26 11.81 3.70
CA THR A 25 -0.75 10.75 3.54
C THR A 25 -1.99 11.14 4.33
N MET A 26 -3.17 11.04 3.72
CA MET A 26 -4.42 11.13 4.48
C MET A 26 -4.85 9.72 4.89
N CYS A 27 -4.99 9.52 6.20
CA CYS A 27 -5.48 8.28 6.80
C CYS A 27 -6.99 8.41 7.04
N THR A 28 -7.78 7.44 6.61
CA THR A 28 -9.25 7.45 6.77
C THR A 28 -9.74 6.23 7.53
N TYR A 29 -10.90 6.33 8.19
CA TYR A 29 -11.52 5.20 8.89
C TYR A 29 -12.40 4.33 7.99
N ASP A 30 -12.80 4.87 6.85
CA ASP A 30 -13.64 4.19 5.86
C ASP A 30 -13.00 4.31 4.48
N PHE A 31 -13.17 3.26 3.68
CA PHE A 31 -12.63 3.15 2.34
C PHE A 31 -13.46 3.93 1.31
N TYR A 32 -14.77 4.03 1.50
CA TYR A 32 -15.71 4.64 0.55
C TYR A 32 -15.94 6.12 0.85
N GLU A 33 -16.93 6.43 1.68
CA GLU A 33 -17.30 7.78 2.10
C GLU A 33 -16.12 8.52 2.74
N GLY A 34 -15.33 7.82 3.56
CA GLY A 34 -14.13 8.38 4.17
C GLY A 34 -13.08 8.85 3.15
N GLN A 35 -13.04 8.26 1.95
CA GLN A 35 -12.13 8.65 0.87
C GLN A 35 -12.86 9.35 -0.29
N GLY A 36 -14.12 9.76 -0.11
CA GLY A 36 -14.91 10.47 -1.13
C GLY A 36 -15.15 9.64 -2.40
N ARG A 37 -15.31 8.32 -2.29
CA ARG A 37 -15.60 7.45 -3.45
C ARG A 37 -17.08 7.49 -3.82
N LEU A 38 -17.42 7.34 -5.10
CA LEU A 38 -18.81 7.34 -5.57
C LEU A 38 -19.38 5.93 -5.78
N ASP A 39 -18.59 4.90 -5.50
CA ASP A 39 -18.89 3.49 -5.79
C ASP A 39 -19.10 2.63 -4.53
N GLY A 40 -19.41 3.29 -3.42
CA GLY A 40 -19.87 2.65 -2.18
C GLY A 40 -21.37 2.36 -2.22
N ALA A 41 -21.86 1.64 -1.20
CA ALA A 41 -23.29 1.37 -1.05
C ALA A 41 -24.10 2.65 -0.71
N PHE A 42 -23.48 3.58 -0.01
CA PHE A 42 -24.04 4.87 0.36
C PHE A 42 -23.15 5.99 -0.21
N CYS A 43 -23.77 7.08 -0.67
CA CYS A 43 -23.07 8.24 -1.20
C CYS A 43 -23.99 9.47 -1.19
N GLU A 44 -23.73 10.41 -0.29
CA GLU A 44 -24.51 11.66 -0.15
C GLU A 44 -23.84 12.88 -0.81
N TYR A 45 -22.91 12.65 -1.73
CA TYR A 45 -22.14 13.70 -2.41
C TYR A 45 -21.97 13.42 -3.90
N THR A 46 -21.71 14.48 -4.68
CA THR A 46 -21.56 14.39 -6.13
C THR A 46 -20.10 14.20 -6.56
N GLU A 47 -19.87 13.93 -7.85
CA GLU A 47 -18.52 13.92 -8.42
C GLU A 47 -17.82 15.28 -8.29
N ALA A 48 -18.56 16.39 -8.40
CA ALA A 48 -18.01 17.72 -8.22
C ALA A 48 -17.51 17.94 -6.77
N ASP A 49 -18.27 17.47 -5.78
CA ASP A 49 -17.89 17.52 -4.37
C ASP A 49 -16.63 16.69 -4.09
N LYS A 50 -16.60 15.45 -4.61
CA LYS A 50 -15.41 14.58 -4.57
C LYS A 50 -14.19 15.30 -5.15
N LEU A 51 -14.28 15.81 -6.37
CA LEU A 51 -13.13 16.43 -7.05
C LEU A 51 -12.68 17.72 -6.34
N SER A 52 -13.62 18.49 -5.79
CA SER A 52 -13.32 19.66 -4.94
C SER A 52 -12.55 19.26 -3.68
N PHE A 53 -13.00 18.21 -2.99
CA PHE A 53 -12.31 17.64 -1.84
C PHE A 53 -10.91 17.12 -2.19
N LEU A 54 -10.77 16.33 -3.25
CA LEU A 54 -9.48 15.75 -3.66
C LEU A 54 -8.46 16.83 -4.06
N LYS A 55 -8.89 17.86 -4.79
CA LYS A 55 -8.02 19.01 -5.13
C LYS A 55 -7.57 19.75 -3.88
N ARG A 56 -8.50 20.03 -2.96
CA ARG A 56 -8.19 20.72 -1.69
C ARG A 56 -7.16 19.98 -0.84
N ILE A 57 -7.26 18.66 -0.69
CA ILE A 57 -6.26 17.89 0.08
C ILE A 57 -4.92 17.80 -0.66
N HIS A 58 -4.96 17.71 -2.00
CA HIS A 58 -3.75 17.72 -2.83
C HIS A 58 -3.00 19.05 -2.71
N ASP A 59 -3.72 20.18 -2.74
CA ASP A 59 -3.15 21.52 -2.53
C ASP A 59 -2.56 21.67 -1.12
N ALA A 60 -3.08 20.93 -0.14
CA ALA A 60 -2.51 20.84 1.20
C ALA A 60 -1.28 19.89 1.31
N GLY A 61 -0.84 19.30 0.20
CA GLY A 61 0.33 18.44 0.07
C GLY A 61 0.07 16.94 0.30
N VAL A 62 -1.20 16.51 0.28
CA VAL A 62 -1.56 15.08 0.33
C VAL A 62 -1.35 14.45 -1.04
N ILE A 63 -0.56 13.38 -1.11
CA ILE A 63 -0.23 12.70 -2.38
C ILE A 63 -0.82 11.29 -2.48
N ASN A 64 -1.31 10.74 -1.36
CA ASN A 64 -2.01 9.46 -1.32
C ASN A 64 -2.97 9.37 -0.11
N MET A 65 -3.81 8.33 -0.12
CA MET A 65 -4.76 8.01 0.94
C MET A 65 -4.67 6.52 1.30
N GLU A 66 -4.78 6.17 2.56
CA GLU A 66 -4.85 4.80 3.12
C GLU A 66 -5.52 4.83 4.51
N MET A 67 -5.39 3.80 5.33
CA MET A 67 -6.26 3.62 6.52
C MET A 67 -5.52 3.32 7.83
N GLU A 68 -4.18 3.29 7.83
CA GLU A 68 -3.41 2.82 8.98
C GLU A 68 -2.35 3.81 9.47
N SER A 69 -1.88 4.71 8.60
CA SER A 69 -0.67 5.50 8.84
C SER A 69 -0.75 6.44 10.03
N LEU A 70 -1.94 7.01 10.32
CA LEU A 70 -2.10 7.97 11.41
C LEU A 70 -1.89 7.32 12.78
N CYS A 71 -2.56 6.19 13.01
CA CYS A 71 -2.42 5.43 14.26
C CYS A 71 -0.99 4.89 14.40
N PHE A 72 -0.45 4.29 13.33
CA PHE A 72 0.93 3.79 13.31
C PHE A 72 1.95 4.88 13.65
N ALA A 73 1.87 6.05 13.00
CA ALA A 73 2.79 7.14 13.24
C ALA A 73 2.68 7.69 14.67
N ALA A 74 1.46 7.84 15.20
CA ALA A 74 1.23 8.31 16.56
C ALA A 74 1.83 7.35 17.61
N LEU A 75 1.59 6.04 17.48
CA LEU A 75 2.11 5.03 18.39
C LEU A 75 3.64 4.95 18.35
N CYS A 76 4.25 4.93 17.16
CA CYS A 76 5.71 4.94 17.05
C CYS A 76 6.33 6.20 17.66
N HIS A 77 5.71 7.37 17.42
CA HIS A 77 6.19 8.63 18.00
C HIS A 77 6.12 8.59 19.53
N HIS A 78 5.00 8.12 20.09
CA HIS A 78 4.83 7.97 21.53
C HIS A 78 5.87 7.02 22.15
N ALA A 79 6.21 5.93 21.45
CA ALA A 79 7.22 4.98 21.90
C ALA A 79 8.69 5.43 21.66
N GLY A 80 8.92 6.62 21.09
CA GLY A 80 10.28 7.08 20.74
C GLY A 80 10.93 6.30 19.59
N ILE A 81 10.14 5.60 18.76
CA ILE A 81 10.60 4.77 17.65
C ILE A 81 10.60 5.59 16.36
N ARG A 82 11.74 5.62 15.64
CA ARG A 82 11.80 6.18 14.29
C ARG A 82 10.93 5.35 13.35
N SER A 83 9.97 5.99 12.67
CA SER A 83 9.06 5.31 11.76
C SER A 83 8.89 6.05 10.42
N ALA A 84 8.53 5.26 9.40
CA ALA A 84 8.17 5.72 8.06
C ALA A 84 7.06 4.81 7.50
N VAL A 85 6.23 5.38 6.64
CA VAL A 85 5.18 4.66 5.89
C VAL A 85 5.54 4.75 4.41
N VAL A 86 5.60 3.61 3.74
CA VAL A 86 5.93 3.49 2.31
C VAL A 86 4.79 2.76 1.63
N CYS A 87 4.03 3.47 0.81
CA CYS A 87 2.88 2.95 0.09
C CYS A 87 3.14 2.97 -1.42
N VAL A 88 2.43 2.12 -2.15
CA VAL A 88 2.27 2.24 -3.60
C VAL A 88 0.88 2.74 -3.93
N THR A 89 0.76 3.65 -4.89
CA THR A 89 -0.53 4.14 -5.38
C THR A 89 -1.07 3.21 -6.47
N LEU A 90 -2.26 2.64 -6.27
CA LEU A 90 -2.86 1.69 -7.22
C LEU A 90 -3.76 2.34 -8.27
N LEU A 91 -4.12 3.60 -8.07
CA LEU A 91 -4.91 4.40 -9.00
C LEU A 91 -4.74 5.90 -8.73
N ASN A 92 -5.04 6.73 -9.72
CA ASN A 92 -5.19 8.17 -9.55
C ASN A 92 -6.66 8.51 -9.29
N ARG A 93 -6.99 8.94 -8.07
CA ARG A 93 -8.37 9.24 -7.63
C ARG A 93 -9.01 10.44 -8.34
N LEU A 94 -8.21 11.31 -8.95
CA LEU A 94 -8.71 12.40 -9.80
C LEU A 94 -9.32 11.88 -11.12
N ASN A 95 -9.00 10.64 -11.50
CA ASN A 95 -9.42 10.06 -12.77
C ASN A 95 -10.42 8.90 -12.61
N GLY A 96 -10.84 8.59 -11.37
CA GLY A 96 -11.79 7.51 -11.11
C GLY A 96 -11.64 6.88 -9.72
N ASP A 97 -12.56 5.97 -9.39
CA ASP A 97 -12.54 5.25 -8.12
C ASP A 97 -12.15 3.78 -8.29
N GLN A 98 -12.54 3.14 -9.39
CA GLN A 98 -12.26 1.71 -9.61
C GLN A 98 -10.81 1.45 -10.04
N VAL A 99 -10.20 0.41 -9.48
CA VAL A 99 -8.91 -0.09 -9.92
C VAL A 99 -9.12 -0.98 -11.14
N SER A 100 -8.77 -0.48 -12.32
CA SER A 100 -8.97 -1.19 -13.60
C SER A 100 -7.72 -1.94 -14.10
N SER A 101 -6.56 -1.73 -13.45
CA SER A 101 -5.32 -2.41 -13.80
C SER A 101 -5.42 -3.93 -13.65
N SER A 102 -4.74 -4.68 -14.53
CA SER A 102 -4.73 -6.14 -14.49
C SER A 102 -4.17 -6.68 -13.16
N LYS A 103 -4.59 -7.88 -12.76
CA LYS A 103 -4.06 -8.55 -11.56
C LYS A 103 -2.53 -8.73 -11.62
N ALA A 104 -1.99 -9.04 -12.81
CA ALA A 104 -0.55 -9.16 -13.00
C ALA A 104 0.16 -7.82 -12.73
N THR A 105 -0.36 -6.73 -13.28
CA THR A 105 0.14 -5.36 -13.03
C THR A 105 0.10 -5.00 -11.55
N LEU A 106 -1.03 -5.25 -10.88
CA LEU A 106 -1.19 -4.94 -9.46
C LEU A 106 -0.23 -5.75 -8.58
N ASN A 107 -0.01 -7.03 -8.90
CA ASN A 107 0.96 -7.85 -8.19
C ASN A 107 2.38 -7.27 -8.33
N THR A 108 2.76 -6.79 -9.52
CA THR A 108 4.06 -6.12 -9.72
C THR A 108 4.16 -4.83 -8.89
N TRP A 109 3.13 -3.98 -8.89
CA TRP A 109 3.15 -2.72 -8.14
C TRP A 109 3.26 -2.92 -6.64
N GLN A 110 2.60 -3.94 -6.08
CA GLN A 110 2.64 -4.27 -4.66
C GLN A 110 4.04 -4.66 -4.16
N GLU A 111 4.94 -5.05 -5.07
CA GLU A 111 6.34 -5.33 -4.71
C GLU A 111 7.14 -4.05 -4.47
N TYR A 112 6.82 -2.93 -5.14
CA TYR A 112 7.67 -1.72 -5.15
C TYR A 112 8.02 -1.16 -3.76
N PRO A 113 7.07 -1.03 -2.79
CA PRO A 113 7.42 -0.62 -1.45
C PRO A 113 8.38 -1.61 -0.76
N GLN A 114 8.17 -2.91 -0.97
CA GLN A 114 9.04 -3.96 -0.42
C GLN A 114 10.44 -3.87 -1.00
N ARG A 115 10.56 -3.55 -2.30
CA ARG A 115 11.85 -3.32 -2.98
C ARG A 115 12.64 -2.23 -2.27
N LEU A 116 12.00 -1.08 -2.05
CA LEU A 116 12.63 0.09 -1.45
C LEU A 116 13.02 -0.17 0.02
N VAL A 117 12.11 -0.77 0.79
CA VAL A 117 12.37 -1.10 2.21
C VAL A 117 13.46 -2.17 2.35
N ALA A 118 13.49 -3.18 1.48
CA ALA A 118 14.57 -4.18 1.48
C ALA A 118 15.94 -3.54 1.21
N ARG A 119 16.03 -2.56 0.31
CA ARG A 119 17.26 -1.79 0.08
C ARG A 119 17.69 -1.04 1.35
N TYR A 120 16.74 -0.43 2.05
CA TYR A 120 17.03 0.28 3.30
C TYR A 120 17.55 -0.65 4.39
N ILE A 121 16.91 -1.82 4.56
CA ILE A 121 17.35 -2.85 5.51
C ILE A 121 18.77 -3.31 5.18
N LYS A 122 19.04 -3.69 3.92
CA LYS A 122 20.38 -4.11 3.48
C LYS A 122 21.43 -3.05 3.78
N LYS A 123 21.17 -1.79 3.40
CA LYS A 123 22.07 -0.67 3.66
C LYS A 123 22.32 -0.48 5.16
N SER A 124 21.29 -0.59 5.98
CA SER A 124 21.37 -0.45 7.44
C SER A 124 22.19 -1.57 8.09
N LEU A 125 22.23 -2.75 7.47
CA LEU A 125 23.03 -3.90 7.90
C LEU A 125 24.43 -3.94 7.28
N GLY A 126 24.82 -2.95 6.48
CA GLY A 126 26.10 -2.96 5.76
C GLY A 126 26.17 -4.00 4.62
N LEU A 127 25.02 -4.49 4.14
CA LEU A 127 24.93 -5.45 3.05
C LEU A 127 24.84 -4.75 1.68
N PRO A 128 25.34 -5.38 0.60
CA PRO A 128 25.22 -4.83 -0.76
C PRO A 128 23.75 -4.64 -1.16
N VAL A 129 23.41 -3.44 -1.65
CA VAL A 129 22.04 -3.04 -2.02
C VAL A 129 21.67 -3.54 -3.44
N ASP A 130 22.67 -3.78 -4.28
CA ASP A 130 22.53 -4.01 -5.72
C ASP A 130 22.24 -5.48 -6.08
N VAL A 131 22.09 -6.35 -5.08
CA VAL A 131 21.84 -7.78 -5.34
C VAL A 131 20.46 -7.95 -5.99
N PRO A 132 20.38 -8.63 -7.16
CA PRO A 132 19.13 -8.82 -7.89
C PRO A 132 18.06 -9.41 -6.97
N GLN A 133 16.86 -8.84 -7.07
CA GLN A 133 15.73 -9.28 -6.29
C GLN A 133 15.25 -10.66 -6.71
N ARG A 134 14.48 -11.29 -5.80
CA ARG A 134 13.91 -12.64 -5.91
C ARG A 134 13.64 -13.05 -7.36
N LYS A 135 14.31 -14.12 -7.82
CA LYS A 135 14.00 -14.80 -9.08
C LYS A 135 12.82 -15.78 -8.96
N HIS A 136 12.30 -16.00 -7.76
CA HIS A 136 11.20 -16.95 -7.55
C HIS A 136 9.86 -16.30 -7.87
N PRO A 137 9.06 -16.90 -8.77
CA PRO A 137 7.72 -16.42 -9.04
C PRO A 137 6.86 -16.50 -7.76
N GLN A 138 6.01 -15.51 -7.55
CA GLN A 138 4.90 -15.61 -6.60
C GLN A 138 3.88 -16.57 -7.20
N THR A 139 4.06 -17.87 -6.99
CA THR A 139 3.05 -18.86 -7.40
C THR A 139 1.85 -18.69 -6.48
N VAL A 140 0.79 -18.06 -6.99
CA VAL A 140 -0.53 -18.20 -6.39
C VAL A 140 -0.92 -19.66 -6.59
N ARG A 141 -0.83 -20.48 -5.54
CA ARG A 141 -1.32 -21.86 -5.57
C ARG A 141 -2.79 -21.82 -5.97
N ASN A 142 -3.18 -22.67 -6.91
CA ASN A 142 -4.53 -22.71 -7.44
C ASN A 142 -5.54 -22.91 -6.29
N PRO A 143 -6.55 -22.05 -6.12
CA PRO A 143 -7.59 -22.21 -5.09
C PRO A 143 -8.31 -23.58 -5.16
N ALA A 144 -8.36 -24.22 -6.33
CA ALA A 144 -8.90 -25.57 -6.48
C ALA A 144 -8.13 -26.62 -5.67
N GLN A 145 -6.84 -26.40 -5.39
CA GLN A 145 -6.03 -27.28 -4.53
C GLN A 145 -6.32 -27.10 -3.03
N HIS A 146 -7.00 -26.02 -2.63
CA HIS A 146 -7.45 -25.80 -1.24
C HIS A 146 -8.75 -26.55 -0.90
N LYS A 147 -9.46 -27.09 -1.89
CA LYS A 147 -10.72 -27.83 -1.67
C LYS A 147 -10.50 -29.11 -0.84
N MET A 148 -9.33 -29.76 -0.98
CA MET A 148 -8.99 -30.95 -0.20
C MET A 148 -8.78 -30.66 1.30
N MET A 149 -8.22 -29.51 1.65
CA MET A 149 -7.89 -29.19 3.04
C MET A 149 -9.12 -28.77 3.86
N ARG A 150 -10.11 -28.14 3.22
CA ARG A 150 -11.43 -27.86 3.82
C ARG A 150 -12.30 -29.11 3.97
N GLN A 151 -12.26 -30.02 2.98
CA GLN A 151 -12.99 -31.28 3.07
C GLN A 151 -12.45 -32.22 4.17
N GLN A 152 -11.14 -32.21 4.44
CA GLN A 152 -10.56 -32.97 5.56
C GLN A 152 -10.90 -32.41 6.94
N SER A 153 -11.26 -31.12 7.04
CA SER A 153 -11.70 -30.50 8.30
C SER A 153 -13.19 -30.66 8.56
N GLU A 154 -13.99 -30.84 7.49
CA GLU A 154 -15.42 -31.19 7.57
C GLU A 154 -15.67 -32.67 7.92
N SER A 155 -14.68 -33.55 7.83
CA SER A 155 -14.80 -34.98 8.14
C SER A 155 -14.38 -35.36 9.57
N ILE A 156 -14.11 -34.39 10.43
CA ILE A 156 -13.92 -34.64 11.87
C ILE A 156 -15.27 -34.39 12.52
N ASP A 157 -16.14 -35.40 12.43
CA ASP A 157 -17.34 -35.48 13.26
C ASP A 157 -16.89 -35.53 14.73
N ILE A 158 -17.24 -34.49 15.48
CA ILE A 158 -17.19 -34.51 16.94
C ILE A 158 -18.44 -35.27 17.37
N ASP A 159 -18.32 -36.58 17.51
CA ASP A 159 -19.26 -37.39 18.28
C ASP A 159 -18.45 -38.32 19.18
N SER A 160 -18.19 -37.83 20.41
CA SER A 160 -17.84 -38.60 21.60
C SER A 160 -18.03 -37.75 22.84
#